data_AF-A0ABD2GLB6-F1
#
_entry.id   AF-A0ABD2GLB6-F1
#
_cell.length_a   1.000
_cell.length_b   1.000
_cell.length_c   1.000
_cell.angle_alpha   90.00
_cell.angle_beta   90.00
_cell.angle_gamma   90.00
#
_symmetry.space_group_name_H-M   'P 1'
#
loop_
_entity.id
_entity.type
_entity.pdbx_description
1 polymer ?
#
loop_
_entity_poly.entity_id
_entity_poly.type
_entity_poly.pdbx_seq_one_letter_code
_entity_poly.pdbx_strand_id
1 'polypeptide(L)' 'MPGGSTKKTCPFCQSILFCAQKICAHCLKEQPKKQRLEKKLKRFDEKREDWVSGRKKNHNIASIKDEAIVLVCTLFTVC' A
#
# COMPACT_ATOMS: atom_id res chain seq x y z
N MET A 1 -6.64 21.18 -6.07
CA MET A 1 -5.73 20.00 -6.09
C MET A 1 -4.85 20.10 -4.85
N PRO A 2 -4.88 19.17 -3.88
CA PRO A 2 -3.93 19.24 -2.79
C PRO A 2 -2.55 18.89 -3.36
N GLY A 3 -1.76 19.92 -3.67
CA GLY A 3 -0.39 19.79 -4.16
C GLY A 3 0.45 19.06 -3.13
N GLY A 4 0.91 17.86 -3.47
CA GLY A 4 1.76 17.08 -2.59
C GLY A 4 3.02 17.87 -2.24
N SER A 5 3.41 17.85 -0.96
CA SER A 5 4.69 18.43 -0.52
C SER A 5 5.85 17.79 -1.29
N THR A 6 6.72 18.62 -1.87
CA THR A 6 7.96 18.18 -2.55
C THR A 6 9.00 17.63 -1.57
N LYS A 7 8.79 17.84 -0.27
CA LYS A 7 9.65 17.41 0.83
C LYS A 7 8.94 16.39 1.71
N LYS A 8 9.69 15.41 2.20
CA LYS A 8 9.27 14.38 3.16
C LYS A 8 10.29 14.25 4.28
N THR A 9 9.84 13.71 5.40
CA THR A 9 10.71 13.41 6.55
C THR A 9 11.31 12.02 6.39
N CYS A 10 12.62 11.88 6.66
CA CYS A 10 13.30 10.59 6.65
C CYS A 10 12.72 9.70 7.77
N PRO A 11 12.29 8.47 7.48
CA PRO A 11 11.75 7.58 8.50
C PRO A 11 12.82 7.08 9.50
N PHE A 12 14.11 7.24 9.19
CA PHE A 12 15.21 6.74 10.04
C PHE A 12 15.84 7.80 10.92
N CYS A 13 16.13 8.99 10.37
CA CYS A 13 16.84 10.05 11.08
C CYS A 13 16.03 11.35 11.20
N GLN A 14 14.78 11.35 10.74
CA GLN A 14 13.84 12.48 10.84
C GLN A 14 14.29 13.79 10.17
N SER A 15 15.37 13.77 9.39
CA SER A 15 15.78 14.89 8.55
C SER A 15 14.79 15.14 7.39
N ILE A 16 14.76 16.38 6.89
CA ILE A 16 13.94 16.76 5.74
C ILE A 16 14.71 16.40 4.45
N LEU A 17 14.06 15.68 3.54
CA LEU A 17 14.59 15.36 2.22
C LEU A 17 13.55 15.53 1.12
N PHE A 18 13.99 15.56 -0.13
CA PHE A 18 13.06 15.66 -1.26
C PHE A 18 12.36 14.32 -1.52
N CYS A 19 11.10 14.37 -1.94
CA CYS A 19 10.33 13.16 -2.24
C CYS A 19 11.00 12.27 -3.30
N ALA A 20 11.67 12.88 -4.28
CA ALA A 20 12.42 12.22 -5.35
C ALA A 20 13.72 11.54 -4.88
N GLN A 21 14.29 11.94 -3.73
CA GLN A 21 15.49 11.32 -3.21
C GLN A 21 15.18 9.91 -2.67
N LYS A 22 15.88 8.92 -3.25
CA LYS A 22 15.80 7.50 -2.89
C LYS A 22 16.78 7.10 -1.79
N ILE A 23 17.79 7.93 -1.51
CA ILE A 23 18.76 7.74 -0.43
C ILE A 23 18.74 9.02 0.42
N CYS A 24 18.73 8.88 1.74
CA CYS A 24 18.80 10.04 2.63
C CYS A 24 20.21 10.62 2.62
N ALA A 25 20.37 11.93 2.39
CA ALA A 25 21.67 12.59 2.41
C ALA A 25 22.32 12.61 3.80
N HIS A 26 21.52 12.53 4.88
CA HIS A 26 22.02 12.61 6.25
C HIS A 26 22.43 11.26 6.83
N CYS A 27 21.57 10.24 6.68
CA CYS A 27 21.84 8.92 7.27
C CYS A 27 22.26 7.87 6.24
N LEU A 28 22.35 8.23 4.96
CA LEU A 28 22.76 7.37 3.84
C LEU A 28 21.93 6.09 3.66
N LYS A 29 20.80 5.97 4.37
CA LYS A 29 19.88 4.83 4.25
C LYS A 29 18.96 4.98 3.05
N GLU A 30 18.73 3.87 2.34
CA GLU A 30 17.76 3.81 1.24
C GLU A 30 16.35 4.05 1.79
N GLN A 31 15.61 4.94 1.14
CA GLN A 31 14.24 5.27 1.49
C GLN A 31 13.33 4.10 1.12
N PRO A 32 12.49 3.61 2.04
CA PRO A 32 11.65 2.46 1.74
C PRO A 32 10.63 2.81 0.66
N LYS A 33 10.55 1.96 -0.36
CA LYS A 33 9.65 2.13 -1.50
C LYS A 33 8.25 1.64 -1.10
N LYS A 34 7.21 2.30 -1.62
CA LYS A 34 5.81 1.85 -1.46
C LYS A 34 5.35 1.60 0.00
N GLN A 35 5.92 2.26 1.01
CA GLN A 35 5.51 2.08 2.43
C GLN A 35 3.99 2.18 2.67
N ARG A 36 3.31 3.08 1.95
CA ARG A 36 1.86 3.23 2.05
C ARG A 36 1.12 1.97 1.60
N LEU A 37 1.62 1.30 0.57
CA LEU A 37 1.09 0.03 0.09
C LEU A 37 1.36 -1.07 1.11
N GLU A 38 2.59 -1.17 1.63
CA GLU A 38 2.94 -2.16 2.66
C GLU A 38 2.07 -2.02 3.91
N LYS A 39 1.83 -0.78 4.38
CA LYS A 39 0.93 -0.54 5.52
C LYS A 39 -0.52 -0.93 5.21
N LYS A 40 -0.99 -0.73 3.98
CA LYS A 40 -2.33 -1.17 3.55
C LYS A 40 -2.42 -2.70 3.51
N LEU A 41 -1.40 -3.37 2.97
CA LEU A 41 -1.32 -4.83 2.93
C LEU A 41 -1.34 -5.43 4.34
N LYS A 42 -0.49 -4.93 5.25
CA LYS A 42 -0.48 -5.39 6.65
C LYS A 42 -1.85 -5.26 7.33
N ARG A 43 -2.51 -4.11 7.16
CA ARG A 43 -3.87 -3.89 7.71
C ARG A 43 -4.92 -4.82 7.10
N PHE A 44 -4.75 -5.19 5.83
CA PHE A 44 -5.64 -6.15 5.18
C PHE A 44 -5.41 -7.56 5.74
N ASP A 45 -4.15 -7.98 5.89
CA ASP A 45 -3.79 -9.27 6.47
C ASP A 45 -4.34 -9.43 7.89
N GLU A 46 -4.23 -8.38 8.72
CA GLU A 46 -4.81 -8.35 10.08
C GLU A 46 -6.34 -8.53 10.07
N LYS A 47 -7.02 -8.06 9.04
CA LYS A 47 -8.50 -8.12 8.91
C LYS A 47 -8.98 -9.24 7.98
N ARG A 48 -8.08 -10.11 7.53
CA ARG A 48 -8.36 -11.09 6.48
C ARG A 48 -9.47 -12.05 6.91
N GLU A 49 -9.40 -12.56 8.14
CA GLU A 49 -10.37 -13.53 8.66
C GLU A 49 -11.77 -12.91 8.83
N ASP A 50 -11.86 -11.68 9.34
CA ASP A 50 -13.11 -10.91 9.43
C ASP A 50 -13.70 -10.61 8.05
N TRP A 51 -12.84 -10.29 7.09
CA TRP A 51 -13.26 -10.01 5.72
C TRP A 51 -13.76 -11.28 5.01
N VAL A 52 -13.09 -12.43 5.19
CA VAL A 52 -13.52 -13.73 4.64
C VAL A 52 -14.84 -14.18 5.26
N SER A 53 -14.98 -14.06 6.59
CA SER A 53 -16.21 -14.44 7.30
C SER A 53 -17.40 -13.52 6.95
N GLY A 54 -17.15 -12.22 6.75
CA GLY A 54 -18.14 -11.27 6.23
C GLY A 54 -18.58 -11.58 4.81
N ARG A 55 -17.66 -11.98 3.91
CA ARG A 55 -17.99 -12.39 2.54
C ARG A 55 -18.83 -13.66 2.48
N LYS A 56 -18.54 -14.67 3.32
CA LYS A 56 -19.31 -15.93 3.39
C LYS A 56 -20.79 -15.73 3.69
N LYS A 57 -21.15 -14.67 4.42
CA LYS A 57 -22.53 -14.36 4.80
C LYS A 57 -23.36 -13.76 3.66
N ASN A 58 -22.74 -13.07 2.69
CA ASN A 58 -23.47 -12.13 1.85
C ASN A 58 -23.48 -12.40 0.33
N HIS A 59 -22.68 -13.31 -0.28
CA HIS A 59 -22.72 -13.41 -1.76
C HIS A 59 -22.45 -14.78 -2.42
N ASN A 60 -23.18 -14.97 -3.53
CA ASN A 60 -23.05 -15.97 -4.60
C ASN A 60 -21.61 -16.00 -5.19
N ILE A 61 -21.14 -17.21 -5.52
CA ILE A 61 -19.86 -17.56 -6.16
C ILE A 61 -19.42 -16.58 -7.26
N ALA A 62 -20.34 -16.03 -8.05
CA ALA A 62 -20.04 -15.07 -9.12
C ALA A 62 -19.37 -13.78 -8.61
N SER A 63 -19.89 -13.17 -7.53
CA SER A 63 -19.32 -11.92 -6.97
C SER A 63 -17.91 -12.14 -6.44
N ILE A 64 -17.66 -13.30 -5.83
CA ILE A 64 -16.34 -13.66 -5.30
C ILE A 64 -15.32 -13.79 -6.45
N LYS A 65 -15.73 -14.37 -7.59
CA LYS A 65 -14.88 -14.50 -8.78
C LYS A 65 -14.58 -13.14 -9.40
N ASP A 66 -15.57 -12.27 -9.57
CA ASP A 66 -15.37 -10.94 -10.16
C ASP A 66 -14.43 -10.09 -9.30
N GLU A 67 -14.63 -10.07 -7.99
CA GLU A 67 -13.75 -9.33 -7.09
C GLU A 67 -12.32 -9.92 -7.04
N ALA A 68 -12.17 -11.24 -7.17
CA ALA A 68 -10.86 -11.89 -7.27
C ALA A 68 -10.15 -11.55 -8.59
N ILE A 69 -10.89 -11.47 -9.71
CA ILE A 69 -10.35 -11.06 -11.01
C ILE A 69 -9.84 -9.61 -10.94
N VAL A 70 -10.59 -8.69 -10.33
CA VAL A 70 -10.15 -7.29 -10.16
C VAL A 70 -8.87 -7.21 -9.30
N LEU A 71 -8.79 -7.99 -8.22
CA LEU A 71 -7.60 -8.07 -7.36
C LEU A 71 -6.38 -8.63 -8.11
N VAL A 72 -6.56 -9.69 -8.89
CA VAL A 72 -5.47 -10.29 -9.68
C VAL A 72 -5.02 -9.31 -10.77
N CYS A 73 -5.94 -8.69 -11.51
CA CYS A 73 -5.61 -7.69 -12.53
C CYS A 73 -4.83 -6.52 -11.94
N THR A 74 -5.22 -6.00 -10.77
CA THR A 74 -4.55 -4.85 -10.14
C THR A 74 -3.20 -5.18 -9.49
N LEU A 75 -2.99 -6.43 -9.05
CA LEU A 75 -1.72 -6.87 -8.45
C LEU A 75 -0.69 -7.32 -9.48
N PHE A 76 -1.13 -7.91 -10.59
CA PHE A 76 -0.24 -8.53 -11.60
C PHE A 76 -0.12 -7.74 -12.90
N THR A 77 -0.98 -6.75 -13.17
CA THR A 77 -0.94 -6.02 -14.44
C THR A 77 -1.15 -4.52 -14.23
N VAL A 78 -0.18 -3.74 -14.74
CA VAL A 78 -0.31 -2.28 -14.89
C VAL A 78 -1.53 -1.98 -15.77
N CYS A 79 -2.47 -1.20 -15.26
CA CYS A 79 -3.34 -0.32 -16.03
C CYS A 79 -3.30 1.05 -15.36
#